data_AF-A0A815EY16-F1
#
_entry.id   AF-A0A815EY16-F1
#
_cell.length_a   1.000
_cell.length_b   1.000
_cell.length_c   1.000
_cell.angle_alpha   90.00
_cell.angle_beta   90.00
_cell.angle_gamma   90.00
#
_symmetry.space_group_name_H-M   'P 1'
#
loop_
_entity.id
_entity.type
_entity.pdbx_description
1 polymer ?
#
loop_
_entity_poly.entity_id
_entity_poly.type
_entity_poly.pdbx_seq_one_letter_code
_entity_poly.pdbx_strand_id
1 'polypeptide(L)'
;MTNDFTFLNSIKNKILLKHLEIRVLTKRDFQTILQILRNNSYSLLLKVRVEEEKIEENGQQFIADWLEEQTHLASGSEVSMVNCNVLVGVNMRLDKIICDPIFTSHLTLLQKSSDDVDDVIIPLNDTIIDRFCLQILPKIHYEIKWLNIESLSMERILCTIDYPNLYGLGLYKIEEETFKRLFIDCLYLLDGRFNQLRTFYVHIELISCPLIVIDNKKELPNLRCFSLTCDNGTLALYLVHNSTEIFIDGDNLTKNIINHLLRLNKFVFNIRSIIYGLGQSCLSLKEQIDHTFINFINNKIISCVDYFRRMKIGQCHIYSYPYTMRHYRRITNNFLGGLFECVREITLFDECPFEHKFFIRIAQAFPYLKMLSVNNSEPQKYKQYRKSNDDNHNFSIVKYPHLTKLSLVCVHVDYVEQFLDNTKTFISNNISLDVDYCPLRKATHNFTRNKMRINCSKLIELRIDKVINSERFTAYFPNIKNL
;
A
#
# COMPACT_ATOMS: atom_id res chain seq x y z
N MET A 1 -0.04 -6.25 -33.71
CA MET A 1 1.35 -6.21 -33.20
C MET A 1 1.96 -7.59 -33.41
N THR A 2 3.08 -7.69 -34.11
CA THR A 2 3.85 -8.93 -34.25
C THR A 2 4.57 -9.22 -32.93
N ASN A 3 4.32 -10.38 -32.34
CA ASN A 3 4.99 -10.84 -31.11
C ASN A 3 6.47 -11.12 -31.41
N ASP A 4 7.33 -10.13 -31.19
CA ASP A 4 8.76 -10.26 -31.40
C ASP A 4 9.45 -10.79 -30.13
N PHE A 5 9.61 -12.10 -30.07
CA PHE A 5 10.27 -12.82 -28.97
C PHE A 5 11.80 -12.64 -28.96
N THR A 6 12.38 -11.94 -29.93
CA THR A 6 13.81 -11.60 -29.93
C THR A 6 14.21 -10.76 -28.71
N PHE A 7 13.28 -9.96 -28.17
CA PHE A 7 13.50 -9.19 -26.94
C PHE A 7 13.85 -10.08 -25.74
N LEU A 8 13.16 -11.20 -25.53
CA LEU A 8 13.43 -12.13 -24.42
C LEU A 8 14.81 -12.81 -24.56
N ASN A 9 15.22 -13.16 -25.78
CA ASN A 9 16.55 -13.70 -26.03
C ASN A 9 17.67 -12.67 -25.83
N SER A 10 17.38 -11.38 -26.01
CA SER A 10 18.36 -10.29 -25.81
C SER A 10 18.67 -10.00 -24.34
N ILE A 11 17.82 -10.44 -23.41
CA ILE A 11 17.97 -10.22 -21.95
C ILE A 11 18.95 -11.23 -21.31
N LYS A 12 19.42 -12.25 -22.06
CA LYS A 12 20.30 -13.35 -21.62
C LYS A 12 21.49 -12.96 -20.74
N ASN A 13 21.98 -11.71 -20.79
CA ASN A 13 23.21 -11.32 -20.10
C ASN A 13 23.09 -10.11 -19.15
N LYS A 14 21.95 -9.45 -19.01
CA LYS A 14 21.85 -8.28 -18.11
C LYS A 14 20.44 -8.14 -17.56
N ILE A 15 20.35 -8.11 -16.22
CA ILE A 15 19.24 -7.68 -15.34
C ILE A 15 18.67 -8.82 -14.49
N LEU A 16 18.74 -8.62 -13.17
CA LEU A 16 18.02 -9.34 -12.14
C LEU A 16 16.53 -8.93 -12.22
N LEU A 17 15.75 -9.58 -13.07
CA LEU A 17 14.31 -9.33 -13.19
C LEU A 17 13.58 -9.90 -11.97
N LYS A 18 13.18 -9.03 -11.04
CA LYS A 18 12.42 -9.45 -9.84
C LYS A 18 10.92 -9.67 -10.09
N HIS A 19 10.38 -9.11 -11.16
CA HIS A 19 8.98 -9.25 -11.55
C HIS A 19 8.86 -9.21 -13.07
N LEU A 20 8.16 -10.20 -13.63
CA LEU A 20 7.81 -10.25 -15.03
C LEU A 20 6.33 -10.58 -15.15
N GLU A 21 5.57 -9.66 -15.75
CA GLU A 21 4.17 -9.88 -16.11
C GLU A 21 4.12 -10.09 -17.63
N ILE A 22 3.67 -11.26 -18.06
CA ILE A 22 3.59 -11.60 -19.49
C ILE A 22 2.13 -11.80 -19.85
N ARG A 23 1.71 -11.09 -20.91
CA ARG A 23 0.42 -11.33 -21.56
C ARG A 23 0.59 -12.48 -22.55
N VAL A 24 -0.18 -13.54 -22.34
CA VAL A 24 -0.12 -14.74 -23.19
C VAL A 24 -1.40 -14.78 -24.00
N LEU A 25 -1.27 -14.59 -25.31
CA LEU A 25 -2.41 -14.52 -26.22
C LEU A 25 -2.70 -15.88 -26.90
N THR A 26 -1.69 -16.75 -27.02
CA THR A 26 -1.84 -18.07 -27.66
C THR A 26 -1.01 -19.16 -26.98
N LYS A 27 -1.40 -20.44 -27.19
CA LYS A 27 -0.64 -21.63 -26.76
C LYS A 27 0.82 -21.63 -27.23
N ARG A 28 1.07 -21.10 -28.43
CA ARG A 28 2.42 -21.03 -29.03
C ARG A 28 3.31 -20.00 -28.34
N ASP A 29 2.75 -18.83 -28.02
CA ASP A 29 3.46 -17.79 -27.26
C ASP A 29 3.91 -18.35 -25.90
N PHE A 30 3.02 -19.10 -25.26
CA PHE A 30 3.28 -19.73 -23.98
C PHE A 30 4.37 -20.80 -24.01
N GLN A 31 4.30 -21.74 -24.96
CA GLN A 31 5.33 -22.77 -25.15
C GLN A 31 6.72 -22.15 -25.41
N THR A 32 6.76 -21.04 -26.14
CA THR A 32 7.98 -20.29 -26.40
C THR A 32 8.55 -19.69 -25.10
N ILE A 33 7.70 -19.10 -24.26
CA ILE A 33 8.10 -18.56 -22.94
C ILE A 33 8.61 -19.67 -22.02
N LEU A 34 7.93 -20.81 -21.96
CA LEU A 34 8.38 -21.96 -21.16
C LEU A 34 9.73 -22.50 -21.63
N GLN A 35 9.95 -22.62 -22.95
CA GLN A 35 11.24 -23.03 -23.50
C GLN A 35 12.37 -22.06 -23.09
N ILE A 36 12.08 -20.75 -23.05
CA ILE A 36 13.02 -19.72 -22.61
C ILE A 36 13.29 -19.85 -21.11
N LEU A 37 12.28 -20.07 -20.26
CA LEU A 37 12.45 -20.23 -18.82
C LEU A 37 13.19 -21.53 -18.46
N ARG A 38 12.87 -22.66 -19.12
CA ARG A 38 13.57 -23.95 -18.94
C ARG A 38 15.07 -23.85 -19.17
N ASN A 39 15.49 -23.02 -20.13
CA ASN A 39 16.89 -22.86 -20.51
C ASN A 39 17.67 -21.91 -19.60
N ASN A 40 17.01 -21.21 -18.66
CA ASN A 40 17.68 -20.23 -17.80
C ASN A 40 17.24 -20.40 -16.33
N SER A 41 18.16 -20.86 -15.48
CA SER A 41 17.95 -21.14 -14.04
C SER A 41 17.75 -19.87 -13.19
N TYR A 42 16.67 -19.12 -13.40
CA TYR A 42 16.35 -17.90 -12.64
C TYR A 42 15.25 -18.13 -11.60
N SER A 43 15.41 -17.55 -10.40
CA SER A 43 14.32 -17.37 -9.43
C SER A 43 13.45 -16.18 -9.87
N LEU A 44 12.29 -16.45 -10.47
CA LEU A 44 11.42 -15.41 -11.03
C LEU A 44 10.03 -15.47 -10.39
N LEU A 45 9.50 -14.33 -9.93
CA LEU A 45 8.08 -14.23 -9.57
C LEU A 45 7.28 -13.94 -10.83
N LEU A 46 6.64 -14.98 -11.39
CA LEU A 46 5.87 -14.89 -12.63
C LEU A 46 4.40 -14.60 -12.34
N LYS A 47 3.89 -13.47 -12.85
CA LYS A 47 2.45 -13.17 -12.84
C LYS A 47 1.93 -13.37 -14.26
N VAL A 48 1.15 -14.43 -14.48
CA VAL A 48 0.53 -14.72 -15.79
C VAL A 48 -0.90 -14.19 -15.76
N ARG A 49 -1.22 -13.30 -16.71
CA ARG A 49 -2.59 -12.80 -16.92
C ARG A 49 -3.13 -13.41 -18.21
N VAL A 50 -4.17 -14.22 -18.08
CA VAL A 50 -4.93 -14.78 -19.20
C VAL A 50 -6.15 -13.89 -19.40
N GLU A 51 -6.33 -13.31 -20.59
CA GLU A 51 -7.53 -12.53 -20.92
C GLU A 51 -8.58 -13.44 -21.56
N GLU A 52 -9.81 -13.43 -21.03
CA GLU A 52 -10.90 -14.35 -21.40
C GLU A 52 -11.48 -14.11 -22.80
N GLU A 53 -11.21 -12.96 -23.44
CA GLU A 53 -11.95 -12.51 -24.62
C GLU A 53 -11.78 -13.36 -25.91
N LYS A 54 -10.95 -14.41 -25.91
CA LYS A 54 -10.84 -15.34 -27.05
C LYS A 54 -10.63 -16.80 -26.64
N ILE A 55 -11.31 -17.24 -25.60
CA ILE A 55 -11.24 -18.64 -25.17
C ILE A 55 -12.42 -19.42 -25.77
N GLU A 56 -12.22 -20.06 -26.91
CA GLU A 56 -13.07 -21.19 -27.35
C GLU A 56 -12.96 -22.34 -26.33
N GLU A 57 -13.94 -23.26 -26.31
CA GLU A 57 -14.10 -24.38 -25.35
C GLU A 57 -12.81 -25.17 -25.00
N ASN A 58 -11.77 -25.10 -25.83
CA ASN A 58 -10.45 -25.69 -25.60
C ASN A 58 -9.55 -24.94 -24.59
N GLY A 59 -9.85 -23.71 -24.19
CA GLY A 59 -8.97 -22.96 -23.27
C GLY A 59 -9.05 -23.39 -21.81
N GLN A 60 -10.17 -23.96 -21.37
CA GLN A 60 -10.26 -24.58 -20.03
C GLN A 60 -9.42 -25.87 -19.95
N GLN A 61 -9.38 -26.66 -21.03
CA GLN A 61 -8.48 -27.80 -21.14
C GLN A 61 -7.00 -27.36 -21.18
N PHE A 62 -6.71 -26.25 -21.87
CA PHE A 62 -5.36 -25.68 -21.93
C PHE A 62 -4.84 -25.18 -20.57
N ILE A 63 -5.66 -24.50 -19.76
CA ILE A 63 -5.31 -24.10 -18.39
C ILE A 63 -5.09 -25.34 -17.50
N ALA A 64 -5.85 -26.41 -17.74
CA ALA A 64 -5.71 -27.65 -16.99
C ALA A 64 -4.44 -28.45 -17.36
N ASP A 65 -4.12 -28.58 -18.65
CA ASP A 65 -2.87 -29.20 -19.13
C ASP A 65 -1.64 -28.39 -18.66
N TRP A 66 -1.78 -27.05 -18.58
CA TRP A 66 -0.77 -26.14 -18.04
C TRP A 66 -0.42 -26.43 -16.57
N LEU A 67 -1.43 -26.67 -15.72
CA LEU A 67 -1.25 -26.91 -14.29
C LEU A 67 -0.63 -28.28 -14.00
N GLU A 68 -0.94 -29.28 -14.84
CA GLU A 68 -0.38 -30.63 -14.75
C GLU A 68 1.13 -30.64 -15.09
N GLU A 69 1.58 -29.88 -16.10
CA GLU A 69 3.02 -29.76 -16.43
C GLU A 69 3.85 -29.05 -15.35
N GLN A 70 3.26 -28.24 -14.46
CA GLN A 70 3.99 -27.57 -13.37
C GLN A 70 4.32 -28.51 -12.20
N THR A 71 3.48 -29.54 -11.94
CA THR A 71 3.65 -30.47 -10.82
C THR A 71 4.96 -31.27 -10.84
N HIS A 72 5.62 -31.35 -12.01
CA HIS A 72 6.88 -32.08 -12.17
C HIS A 72 8.16 -31.23 -12.04
N LEU A 73 8.07 -29.90 -11.87
CA LEU A 73 9.22 -29.00 -12.13
C LEU A 73 9.61 -28.03 -11.00
N ALA A 74 8.97 -28.04 -9.84
CA ALA A 74 9.18 -27.00 -8.84
C ALA A 74 10.05 -27.44 -7.64
N SER A 75 11.38 -27.31 -7.77
CA SER A 75 12.29 -27.17 -6.62
C SER A 75 12.86 -25.74 -6.59
N GLY A 76 12.33 -24.88 -5.72
CA GLY A 76 13.00 -23.63 -5.32
C GLY A 76 12.39 -22.29 -5.77
N SER A 77 11.09 -22.19 -6.03
CA SER A 77 10.41 -20.89 -6.31
C SER A 77 9.22 -20.65 -5.38
N GLU A 78 9.11 -19.44 -4.84
CA GLU A 78 7.98 -19.02 -4.00
C GLU A 78 6.88 -18.45 -4.92
N VAL A 79 5.75 -19.16 -5.03
CA VAL A 79 4.59 -18.77 -5.85
C VAL A 79 3.42 -18.48 -4.90
N SER A 80 2.99 -17.23 -4.81
CA SER A 80 2.02 -16.76 -3.82
C SER A 80 0.87 -15.99 -4.46
N MET A 81 -0.05 -16.67 -5.15
CA MET A 81 -1.43 -16.23 -5.31
C MET A 81 -2.24 -17.27 -6.09
N VAL A 82 -3.17 -17.95 -5.42
CA VAL A 82 -4.30 -18.61 -6.10
C VAL A 82 -5.49 -17.66 -5.96
N ASN A 83 -5.88 -17.01 -7.06
CA ASN A 83 -7.10 -16.18 -7.07
C ASN A 83 -8.32 -17.12 -7.04
N CYS A 84 -9.07 -17.07 -5.94
CA CYS A 84 -10.21 -17.96 -5.68
C CYS A 84 -11.40 -17.73 -6.62
N ASN A 85 -11.38 -16.70 -7.48
CA ASN A 85 -12.41 -16.52 -8.51
C ASN A 85 -12.51 -17.72 -9.47
N VAL A 86 -11.45 -18.54 -9.59
CA VAL A 86 -11.41 -19.76 -10.40
C VAL A 86 -12.11 -20.96 -9.71
N LEU A 87 -12.55 -20.82 -8.45
CA LEU A 87 -13.33 -21.86 -7.76
C LEU A 87 -14.83 -21.87 -8.14
N VAL A 88 -15.31 -20.86 -8.88
CA VAL A 88 -16.69 -20.78 -9.34
C VAL A 88 -16.87 -21.67 -10.57
N GLY A 89 -17.27 -22.92 -10.34
CA GLY A 89 -17.69 -23.86 -11.39
C GLY A 89 -16.73 -25.04 -11.63
N VAL A 90 -17.14 -26.21 -11.11
CA VAL A 90 -16.94 -27.57 -11.68
C VAL A 90 -15.53 -28.21 -11.75
N ASN A 91 -14.41 -27.59 -11.34
CA ASN A 91 -13.11 -28.26 -11.55
C ASN A 91 -12.52 -28.99 -10.32
N MET A 92 -12.68 -30.32 -10.25
CA MET A 92 -11.95 -31.23 -9.32
C MET A 92 -10.42 -31.11 -9.43
N ARG A 93 -9.92 -30.50 -10.51
CA ARG A 93 -8.49 -30.24 -10.73
C ARG A 93 -7.93 -29.12 -9.84
N LEU A 94 -8.75 -28.16 -9.38
CA LEU A 94 -8.30 -27.12 -8.45
C LEU A 94 -8.02 -27.70 -7.05
N ASP A 95 -8.77 -28.73 -6.65
CA ASP A 95 -8.52 -29.46 -5.41
C ASP A 95 -7.12 -30.11 -5.43
N LYS A 96 -6.63 -30.54 -6.60
CA LYS A 96 -5.27 -31.07 -6.75
C LYS A 96 -4.20 -29.99 -6.63
N ILE A 97 -4.45 -28.79 -7.14
CA ILE A 97 -3.51 -27.66 -7.11
C ILE A 97 -3.41 -27.07 -5.70
N ILE A 98 -4.55 -26.95 -5.01
CA ILE A 98 -4.58 -26.45 -3.63
C ILE A 98 -3.94 -27.46 -2.65
N CYS A 99 -3.86 -28.73 -3.01
CA CYS A 99 -3.08 -29.74 -2.28
C CYS A 99 -1.59 -29.78 -2.64
N ASP A 100 -1.11 -28.96 -3.57
CA ASP A 100 0.32 -28.87 -3.86
C ASP A 100 1.00 -28.00 -2.78
N PRO A 101 2.00 -28.54 -2.04
CA PRO A 101 2.61 -27.88 -0.88
C PRO A 101 3.11 -26.46 -1.13
N ILE A 102 3.46 -26.11 -2.38
CA ILE A 102 3.91 -24.77 -2.75
C ILE A 102 2.79 -23.76 -2.52
N PHE A 103 1.58 -24.07 -2.97
CA PHE A 103 0.41 -23.20 -2.86
C PHE A 103 -0.28 -23.34 -1.51
N THR A 104 -0.20 -24.52 -0.89
CA THR A 104 -0.83 -24.78 0.41
C THR A 104 -0.20 -23.98 1.53
N SER A 105 1.11 -23.73 1.46
CA SER A 105 1.85 -23.08 2.55
C SER A 105 1.40 -21.64 2.82
N HIS A 106 1.05 -20.88 1.77
CA HIS A 106 0.62 -19.49 1.88
C HIS A 106 -0.71 -19.29 1.15
N LEU A 107 -1.80 -19.47 1.88
CA LEU A 107 -3.13 -19.42 1.32
C LEU A 107 -3.72 -18.02 1.46
N THR A 108 -4.30 -17.49 0.38
CA THR A 108 -5.02 -16.22 0.38
C THR A 108 -6.42 -16.40 -0.19
N LEU A 109 -7.41 -16.29 0.68
CA LEU A 109 -8.83 -16.44 0.40
C LEU A 109 -9.49 -15.06 0.39
N LEU A 110 -9.00 -14.20 -0.50
CA LEU A 110 -9.50 -12.83 -0.69
C LEU A 110 -9.85 -12.65 -2.17
N GLN A 111 -10.98 -12.01 -2.45
CA GLN A 111 -11.33 -11.57 -3.79
C GLN A 111 -11.09 -10.06 -3.89
N LYS A 112 -10.26 -9.63 -4.85
CA LYS A 112 -10.06 -8.21 -5.15
C LYS A 112 -11.02 -7.75 -6.24
N SER A 113 -11.65 -6.60 -6.06
CA SER A 113 -12.39 -5.90 -7.12
C SER A 113 -11.43 -5.57 -8.28
N SER A 114 -11.80 -5.91 -9.52
CA SER A 114 -10.99 -5.56 -10.71
C SER A 114 -11.07 -4.09 -11.07
N ASP A 115 -12.12 -3.41 -10.60
CA ASP A 115 -12.56 -2.13 -11.13
C ASP A 115 -12.25 -0.96 -10.19
N ASP A 116 -11.80 -1.23 -8.96
CA ASP A 116 -11.54 -0.20 -7.95
C ASP A 116 -10.07 0.23 -7.85
N VAL A 117 -9.87 1.54 -7.81
CA VAL A 117 -8.58 2.20 -7.54
C VAL A 117 -8.12 1.93 -6.10
N ASP A 118 -9.04 1.54 -5.21
CA ASP A 118 -8.83 1.45 -3.77
C ASP A 118 -8.58 0.01 -3.25
N ASP A 119 -8.24 -0.95 -4.11
CA ASP A 119 -7.88 -2.32 -3.69
C ASP A 119 -9.00 -3.00 -2.86
N VAL A 120 -10.27 -2.68 -3.15
CA VAL A 120 -11.45 -3.12 -2.38
C VAL A 120 -11.53 -4.65 -2.36
N ILE A 121 -11.63 -5.20 -1.14
CA ILE A 121 -11.79 -6.64 -0.90
C ILE A 121 -13.28 -6.99 -0.89
N ILE A 122 -13.66 -7.90 -1.76
CA ILE A 122 -14.99 -8.49 -1.88
C ILE A 122 -14.99 -9.80 -1.10
N PRO A 123 -16.01 -10.08 -0.26
CA PRO A 123 -16.16 -11.36 0.40
C PRO A 123 -16.30 -12.49 -0.62
N LEU A 124 -15.69 -13.64 -0.33
CA LEU A 124 -15.93 -14.84 -1.12
C LEU A 124 -17.38 -15.32 -0.92
N ASN A 125 -17.97 -15.91 -1.96
CA ASN A 125 -19.30 -16.47 -1.88
C ASN A 125 -19.36 -17.60 -0.83
N ASP A 126 -20.41 -17.64 -0.02
CA ASP A 126 -20.62 -18.64 1.03
C ASP A 126 -20.48 -20.08 0.55
N THR A 127 -20.95 -20.39 -0.66
CA THR A 127 -20.85 -21.73 -1.24
C THR A 127 -19.40 -22.16 -1.50
N ILE A 128 -18.53 -21.20 -1.83
CA ILE A 128 -17.09 -21.43 -2.01
C ILE A 128 -16.44 -21.69 -0.67
N ILE A 129 -16.79 -20.87 0.34
CA ILE A 129 -16.28 -21.03 1.70
C ILE A 129 -16.72 -22.36 2.30
N ASP A 130 -17.99 -22.75 2.16
CA ASP A 130 -18.49 -24.04 2.63
C ASP A 130 -17.76 -25.20 2.00
N ARG A 131 -17.60 -25.18 0.66
CA ARG A 131 -16.86 -26.22 -0.04
C ARG A 131 -15.41 -26.27 0.43
N PHE A 132 -14.76 -25.12 0.56
CA PHE A 132 -13.39 -25.03 1.03
C PHE A 132 -13.25 -25.64 2.43
N CYS A 133 -14.07 -25.20 3.38
CA CYS A 133 -14.06 -25.68 4.77
C CYS A 133 -14.39 -27.18 4.88
N LEU A 134 -15.36 -27.68 4.11
CA LEU A 134 -15.84 -29.06 4.24
C LEU A 134 -15.00 -30.08 3.45
N GLN A 135 -14.44 -29.71 2.30
CA GLN A 135 -13.85 -30.67 1.36
C GLN A 135 -12.34 -30.52 1.15
N ILE A 136 -11.83 -29.29 1.24
CA ILE A 136 -10.45 -28.98 0.90
C ILE A 136 -9.64 -28.84 2.19
N LEU A 137 -10.06 -27.93 3.07
CA LEU A 137 -9.38 -27.58 4.30
C LEU A 137 -8.98 -28.81 5.16
N PRO A 138 -9.83 -29.84 5.36
CA PRO A 138 -9.45 -31.02 6.14
C PRO A 138 -8.29 -31.82 5.56
N LYS A 139 -7.99 -31.66 4.26
CA LYS A 139 -6.87 -32.33 3.57
C LYS A 139 -5.58 -31.55 3.62
N ILE A 140 -5.65 -30.23 3.83
CA ILE A 140 -4.51 -29.33 3.65
C ILE A 140 -4.11 -28.54 4.90
N HIS A 141 -4.95 -28.51 5.94
CA HIS A 141 -4.78 -27.63 7.10
C HIS A 141 -3.42 -27.73 7.80
N TYR A 142 -2.80 -28.92 7.79
CA TYR A 142 -1.48 -29.14 8.39
C TYR A 142 -0.33 -28.56 7.55
N GLU A 143 -0.53 -28.22 6.29
CA GLU A 143 0.52 -27.60 5.44
C GLU A 143 0.45 -26.07 5.44
N ILE A 144 -0.70 -25.51 5.85
CA ILE A 144 -0.94 -24.08 5.87
C ILE A 144 -0.07 -23.43 6.94
N LYS A 145 0.83 -22.56 6.47
CA LYS A 145 1.78 -21.78 7.28
C LYS A 145 1.36 -20.33 7.42
N TRP A 146 0.74 -19.79 6.37
CA TRP A 146 0.16 -18.46 6.33
C TRP A 146 -1.25 -18.50 5.73
N LEU A 147 -2.18 -17.79 6.34
CA LEU A 147 -3.57 -17.71 5.87
C LEU A 147 -4.05 -16.26 5.82
N ASN A 148 -4.48 -15.77 4.66
CA ASN A 148 -5.15 -14.48 4.52
C ASN A 148 -6.64 -14.71 4.25
N ILE A 149 -7.53 -14.18 5.09
CA ILE A 149 -8.99 -14.34 5.01
C ILE A 149 -9.69 -13.03 5.32
N GLU A 150 -10.89 -12.85 4.78
CA GLU A 150 -11.76 -11.74 5.15
C GLU A 150 -12.62 -12.10 6.37
N SER A 151 -13.18 -11.08 7.03
CA SER A 151 -13.77 -11.24 8.36
C SER A 151 -15.06 -12.05 8.42
N LEU A 152 -15.91 -12.00 7.40
CA LEU A 152 -17.17 -12.74 7.37
C LEU A 152 -16.92 -14.26 7.29
N SER A 153 -15.89 -14.65 6.56
CA SER A 153 -15.46 -16.06 6.41
C SER A 153 -14.60 -16.55 7.56
N MET A 154 -14.07 -15.63 8.39
CA MET A 154 -13.04 -15.95 9.36
C MET A 154 -13.51 -16.96 10.42
N GLU A 155 -14.64 -16.74 11.06
CA GLU A 155 -15.15 -17.66 12.09
C GLU A 155 -15.34 -19.06 11.49
N ARG A 156 -15.91 -19.14 10.29
CA ARG A 156 -16.11 -20.41 9.59
C ARG A 156 -14.78 -21.12 9.34
N ILE A 157 -13.80 -20.44 8.76
CA ILE A 157 -12.52 -21.06 8.39
C ILE A 157 -11.68 -21.42 9.62
N LEU A 158 -11.53 -20.50 10.57
CA LEU A 158 -10.67 -20.70 11.73
C LEU A 158 -11.28 -21.66 12.77
N CYS A 159 -12.62 -21.75 12.85
CA CYS A 159 -13.26 -22.69 13.77
C CYS A 159 -13.49 -24.09 13.17
N THR A 160 -13.32 -24.27 11.85
CA THR A 160 -13.54 -25.58 11.20
C THR A 160 -12.54 -26.64 11.65
N ILE A 161 -11.26 -26.30 11.76
CA ILE A 161 -10.18 -27.25 12.08
C ILE A 161 -8.98 -26.55 12.72
N ASP A 162 -8.09 -27.31 13.34
CA ASP A 162 -6.83 -26.80 13.89
C ASP A 162 -5.76 -26.63 12.81
N TYR A 163 -4.87 -25.65 12.97
CA TYR A 163 -3.81 -25.36 12.02
C TYR A 163 -2.42 -25.47 12.69
N PRO A 164 -1.87 -26.68 12.81
CA PRO A 164 -0.70 -26.94 13.66
C PRO A 164 0.61 -26.30 13.17
N ASN A 165 0.65 -25.82 11.91
CA ASN A 165 1.83 -25.18 11.33
C ASN A 165 1.60 -23.71 10.98
N LEU A 166 0.44 -23.16 11.35
CA LEU A 166 0.10 -21.77 11.08
C LEU A 166 0.98 -20.88 11.96
N TYR A 167 1.86 -20.11 11.34
CA TYR A 167 2.61 -19.07 12.01
C TYR A 167 2.19 -17.66 11.58
N GLY A 168 1.39 -17.55 10.51
CA GLY A 168 0.94 -16.29 9.91
C GLY A 168 -0.57 -16.25 9.66
N LEU A 169 -1.26 -15.21 10.10
CA LEU A 169 -2.68 -15.01 9.79
C LEU A 169 -2.94 -13.55 9.42
N GLY A 170 -3.50 -13.30 8.24
CA GLY A 170 -3.95 -11.99 7.76
C GLY A 170 -5.47 -11.88 7.74
N LEU A 171 -6.04 -11.01 8.55
CA LEU A 171 -7.49 -10.75 8.53
C LEU A 171 -7.81 -9.46 7.78
N TYR A 172 -8.79 -9.47 6.87
CA TYR A 172 -9.12 -8.33 6.03
C TYR A 172 -10.60 -7.92 6.19
N LYS A 173 -10.89 -6.63 6.02
CA LYS A 173 -12.26 -6.07 6.02
C LYS A 173 -13.05 -6.51 7.25
N ILE A 174 -12.49 -6.29 8.44
CA ILE A 174 -13.17 -6.66 9.69
C ILE A 174 -14.32 -5.71 9.97
N GLU A 175 -15.55 -6.26 9.88
CA GLU A 175 -16.74 -5.56 10.32
C GLU A 175 -16.71 -5.33 11.83
N GLU A 176 -17.31 -4.23 12.30
CA GLU A 176 -17.25 -3.81 13.69
C GLU A 176 -17.73 -4.91 14.66
N GLU A 177 -18.85 -5.57 14.34
CA GLU A 177 -19.40 -6.64 15.18
C GLU A 177 -18.49 -7.86 15.22
N THR A 178 -17.88 -8.22 14.09
CA THR A 178 -16.88 -9.29 14.02
C THR A 178 -15.62 -8.92 14.80
N PHE A 179 -15.19 -7.66 14.75
CA PHE A 179 -14.07 -7.17 15.55
C PHE A 179 -14.35 -7.25 17.05
N LYS A 180 -15.53 -6.79 17.49
CA LYS A 180 -15.96 -6.88 18.89
C LYS A 180 -15.99 -8.33 19.35
N ARG A 181 -16.62 -9.23 18.59
CA ARG A 181 -16.64 -10.68 18.89
C ARG A 181 -15.24 -11.27 18.90
N LEU A 182 -14.38 -10.86 17.97
CA LEU A 182 -13.00 -11.33 17.89
C LEU A 182 -12.20 -11.01 19.15
N PHE A 183 -12.29 -9.75 19.60
CA PHE A 183 -11.45 -9.24 20.67
C PHE A 183 -12.05 -9.45 22.06
N ILE A 184 -13.37 -9.53 22.16
CA ILE A 184 -14.07 -9.78 23.42
C ILE A 184 -14.22 -11.29 23.67
N ASP A 185 -14.60 -12.08 22.65
CA ASP A 185 -15.00 -13.49 22.82
C ASP A 185 -14.04 -14.49 22.13
N CYS A 186 -13.49 -14.19 20.94
CA CYS A 186 -12.69 -15.17 20.18
C CYS A 186 -11.23 -15.26 20.62
N LEU A 187 -10.61 -14.20 21.17
CA LEU A 187 -9.29 -14.31 21.78
C LEU A 187 -9.29 -15.36 22.91
N TYR A 188 -10.42 -15.53 23.60
CA TYR A 188 -10.63 -16.62 24.57
C TYR A 188 -10.89 -17.99 23.91
N LEU A 189 -11.60 -18.06 22.79
CA LEU A 189 -11.83 -19.33 22.05
C LEU A 189 -10.59 -19.83 21.29
N LEU A 190 -9.64 -18.94 21.00
CA LEU A 190 -8.42 -19.21 20.23
C LEU A 190 -7.15 -19.20 21.09
N ASP A 191 -7.32 -19.06 22.42
CA ASP A 191 -6.28 -18.94 23.46
C ASP A 191 -5.33 -20.16 23.54
N GLY A 192 -5.70 -21.30 22.92
CA GLY A 192 -4.81 -22.45 22.74
C GLY A 192 -4.10 -22.49 21.38
N ARG A 193 -4.69 -21.92 20.33
CA ARG A 193 -4.27 -22.10 18.93
C ARG A 193 -3.32 -21.01 18.44
N PHE A 194 -3.43 -19.79 18.97
CA PHE A 194 -2.57 -18.68 18.58
C PHE A 194 -1.21 -18.64 19.26
N ASN A 195 -0.97 -19.48 20.27
CA ASN A 195 0.34 -19.57 20.93
C ASN A 195 1.48 -19.99 19.98
N GLN A 196 1.15 -20.49 18.78
CA GLN A 196 2.10 -20.89 17.74
C GLN A 196 2.33 -19.82 16.67
N LEU A 197 1.49 -18.77 16.61
CA LEU A 197 1.65 -17.69 15.64
C LEU A 197 2.92 -16.90 15.92
N ARG A 198 3.77 -16.78 14.90
CA ARG A 198 4.92 -15.86 14.91
C ARG A 198 4.57 -14.51 14.33
N THR A 199 3.52 -14.44 13.53
CA THR A 199 3.07 -13.27 12.77
C THR A 199 1.55 -13.21 12.77
N PHE A 200 0.98 -12.11 13.23
CA PHE A 200 -0.46 -11.85 13.11
C PHE A 200 -0.63 -10.53 12.39
N TYR A 201 -1.28 -10.57 11.22
CA TYR A 201 -1.60 -9.47 10.31
C TYR A 201 -3.10 -9.16 10.36
N VAL A 202 -3.48 -7.89 10.49
CA VAL A 202 -4.89 -7.50 10.44
C VAL A 202 -5.03 -6.23 9.61
N HIS A 203 -6.03 -6.13 8.76
CA HIS A 203 -6.28 -4.97 7.91
C HIS A 203 -7.76 -4.66 7.95
N ILE A 204 -8.10 -3.51 8.52
CA ILE A 204 -9.48 -3.13 8.79
C ILE A 204 -9.79 -1.83 8.07
N GLU A 205 -10.96 -1.76 7.47
CA GLU A 205 -11.45 -0.57 6.77
C GLU A 205 -12.93 -0.41 7.12
N LEU A 206 -13.27 0.65 7.87
CA LEU A 206 -14.64 0.91 8.35
C LEU A 206 -15.14 2.28 7.87
N ILE A 207 -16.36 2.31 7.32
CA ILE A 207 -17.03 3.50 6.74
C ILE A 207 -18.24 3.89 7.62
N SER A 208 -18.16 5.07 8.26
CA SER A 208 -19.26 5.87 8.88
C SER A 208 -20.08 5.32 10.06
N CYS A 209 -19.95 5.88 11.28
CA CYS A 209 -20.94 5.79 12.39
C CYS A 209 -20.79 6.93 13.45
N PRO A 210 -21.89 7.40 14.12
CA PRO A 210 -21.88 8.45 15.17
C PRO A 210 -22.00 7.95 16.64
N LEU A 211 -21.66 8.84 17.59
CA LEU A 211 -21.47 8.72 19.06
C LEU A 211 -22.64 8.14 19.87
N ILE A 212 -22.37 7.16 20.74
CA ILE A 212 -23.13 6.89 21.98
C ILE A 212 -22.17 6.48 23.11
N VAL A 213 -22.36 7.06 24.30
CA VAL A 213 -21.56 6.87 25.52
C VAL A 213 -22.18 5.78 26.40
N ILE A 214 -21.41 4.82 26.92
CA ILE A 214 -21.83 3.93 28.02
C ILE A 214 -20.68 3.68 29.01
N ASP A 215 -21.12 3.53 30.26
CA ASP A 215 -20.47 3.44 31.57
C ASP A 215 -20.06 1.99 31.95
N ASN A 216 -18.82 1.86 32.44
CA ASN A 216 -18.27 0.84 33.34
C ASN A 216 -18.83 -0.59 33.24
N LYS A 217 -18.14 -1.46 32.49
CA LYS A 217 -17.48 -2.68 33.05
C LYS A 217 -16.87 -3.66 32.04
N LYS A 218 -17.03 -3.47 30.74
CA LYS A 218 -16.32 -4.24 29.70
C LYS A 218 -16.23 -3.37 28.46
N GLU A 219 -15.04 -2.88 28.10
CA GLU A 219 -14.92 -1.81 27.12
C GLU A 219 -13.73 -1.95 26.16
N LEU A 220 -14.03 -1.79 24.87
CA LEU A 220 -13.16 -1.22 23.84
C LEU A 220 -14.07 -0.69 22.70
N PRO A 221 -14.45 0.60 22.67
CA PRO A 221 -15.09 1.20 21.49
C PRO A 221 -14.21 2.28 20.84
N ASN A 222 -14.35 2.41 19.51
CA ASN A 222 -13.77 3.43 18.62
C ASN A 222 -12.35 3.19 18.05
N LEU A 223 -12.07 2.00 17.51
CA LEU A 223 -10.92 1.76 16.63
C LEU A 223 -11.42 1.47 15.21
N ARG A 224 -11.06 2.29 14.21
CA ARG A 224 -11.51 2.10 12.81
C ARG A 224 -10.54 1.30 11.93
N CYS A 225 -9.29 1.11 12.36
CA CYS A 225 -8.36 0.18 11.75
C CYS A 225 -7.21 -0.19 12.68
N PHE A 226 -6.84 -1.47 12.78
CA PHE A 226 -5.53 -1.88 13.28
C PHE A 226 -4.92 -2.96 12.37
N SER A 227 -3.60 -2.95 12.24
CA SER A 227 -2.77 -4.06 11.77
C SER A 227 -1.77 -4.36 12.85
N LEU A 228 -1.83 -5.57 13.37
CA LEU A 228 -0.68 -6.17 14.00
C LEU A 228 0.21 -6.68 12.86
N THR A 229 1.53 -6.69 12.98
CA THR A 229 2.42 -7.52 12.17
C THR A 229 3.50 -8.00 13.12
N CYS A 230 3.88 -9.28 13.11
CA CYS A 230 5.02 -9.73 13.92
C CYS A 230 6.12 -10.27 13.02
N ASP A 231 7.22 -9.53 12.93
CA ASP A 231 8.38 -9.90 12.13
C ASP A 231 9.56 -10.09 13.07
N ASN A 232 10.16 -11.28 13.08
CA ASN A 232 11.28 -11.65 13.96
C ASN A 232 11.02 -11.37 15.46
N GLY A 233 9.81 -11.62 15.96
CA GLY A 233 9.43 -11.39 17.36
C GLY A 233 9.17 -9.91 17.71
N THR A 234 9.09 -9.02 16.72
CA THR A 234 8.69 -7.62 16.92
C THR A 234 7.23 -7.45 16.50
N LEU A 235 6.33 -7.22 17.46
CA LEU A 235 4.94 -6.86 17.17
C LEU A 235 4.88 -5.38 16.75
N ALA A 236 4.32 -5.12 15.58
CA ALA A 236 4.08 -3.80 15.05
C ALA A 236 2.58 -3.51 14.96
N LEU A 237 2.11 -2.40 15.53
CA LEU A 237 0.72 -1.93 15.45
C LEU A 237 0.59 -0.74 14.49
N TYR A 238 -0.06 -0.92 13.36
CA TYR A 238 -0.52 0.19 12.51
C TYR A 238 -1.97 0.50 12.83
N LEU A 239 -2.27 1.67 13.37
CA LEU A 239 -3.63 2.08 13.69
C LEU A 239 -4.04 3.24 12.80
N VAL A 240 -5.20 3.17 12.14
CA VAL A 240 -5.80 4.32 11.48
C VAL A 240 -7.20 4.54 12.03
N HIS A 241 -7.41 5.69 12.66
CA HIS A 241 -8.65 6.08 13.28
C HIS A 241 -9.18 7.33 12.61
N ASN A 242 -10.23 7.20 11.81
CA ASN A 242 -10.94 8.36 11.27
C ASN A 242 -12.20 8.52 12.12
N SER A 243 -12.37 9.59 12.88
CA SER A 243 -13.57 9.85 13.68
C SER A 243 -14.20 11.18 13.28
N THR A 244 -15.45 11.40 13.65
CA THR A 244 -16.13 12.69 13.48
C THR A 244 -16.20 13.46 14.80
N GLU A 245 -15.70 12.89 15.89
CA GLU A 245 -16.17 13.30 17.21
C GLU A 245 -15.03 13.49 18.23
N ILE A 246 -14.09 12.55 18.36
CA ILE A 246 -13.03 12.62 19.39
C ILE A 246 -11.71 12.10 18.82
N PHE A 247 -10.60 12.68 19.29
CA PHE A 247 -9.25 12.21 18.95
C PHE A 247 -8.96 10.97 19.75
N ILE A 248 -8.14 10.08 19.20
CA ILE A 248 -7.41 9.17 20.07
C ILE A 248 -6.46 10.03 20.91
N ASP A 249 -6.90 10.29 22.15
CA ASP A 249 -6.12 11.01 23.14
C ASP A 249 -5.27 10.05 23.97
N GLY A 250 -4.57 10.64 24.93
CA GLY A 250 -3.68 9.90 25.81
C GLY A 250 -4.33 8.87 26.71
N ASP A 251 -5.49 9.22 27.25
CA ASP A 251 -6.22 8.35 28.16
C ASP A 251 -6.78 7.14 27.41
N ASN A 252 -7.30 7.34 26.20
CA ASN A 252 -7.76 6.28 25.33
C ASN A 252 -6.62 5.32 24.96
N LEU A 253 -5.45 5.84 24.59
CA LEU A 253 -4.27 5.01 24.31
C LEU A 253 -3.83 4.22 25.53
N THR A 254 -3.77 4.87 26.69
CA THR A 254 -3.31 4.23 27.93
C THR A 254 -4.24 3.10 28.34
N LYS A 255 -5.53 3.42 28.49
CA LYS A 255 -6.54 2.49 28.99
C LYS A 255 -6.75 1.31 28.05
N ASN A 256 -6.83 1.57 26.75
CA ASN A 256 -7.31 0.57 25.80
C ASN A 256 -6.19 -0.16 25.04
N ILE A 257 -4.98 0.39 25.00
CA ILE A 257 -3.86 -0.18 24.23
C ILE A 257 -2.68 -0.45 25.14
N ILE A 258 -2.09 0.58 25.75
CA ILE A 258 -0.80 0.47 26.45
C ILE A 258 -0.89 -0.51 27.63
N ASN A 259 -1.93 -0.40 28.46
CA ASN A 259 -2.11 -1.25 29.64
C ASN A 259 -2.29 -2.74 29.31
N HIS A 260 -2.76 -3.06 28.10
CA HIS A 260 -2.97 -4.44 27.68
C HIS A 260 -1.74 -5.05 26.99
N LEU A 261 -0.73 -4.24 26.68
CA LEU A 261 0.44 -4.63 25.90
C LEU A 261 1.75 -4.67 26.72
N LEU A 262 1.63 -4.65 28.05
CA LEU A 262 2.74 -4.57 29.02
C LEU A 262 3.79 -5.70 28.91
N ARG A 263 3.48 -6.82 28.24
CA ARG A 263 4.39 -7.96 28.05
C ARG A 263 5.25 -7.87 26.78
N LEU A 264 5.07 -6.86 25.94
CA LEU A 264 5.81 -6.73 24.69
C LEU A 264 7.14 -6.00 24.91
N ASN A 265 8.24 -6.73 24.70
CA ASN A 265 9.60 -6.21 24.87
C ASN A 265 10.00 -5.21 23.76
N LYS A 266 9.31 -5.23 22.61
CA LYS A 266 9.52 -4.29 21.50
C LYS A 266 8.19 -4.07 20.76
N PHE A 267 7.70 -2.84 20.79
CA PHE A 267 6.41 -2.48 20.23
C PHE A 267 6.55 -1.32 19.25
N VAL A 268 6.52 -1.60 17.95
CA VAL A 268 6.57 -0.54 16.93
C VAL A 268 5.14 -0.14 16.61
N PHE A 269 4.80 1.13 16.65
CA PHE A 269 3.46 1.53 16.23
C PHE A 269 3.47 2.75 15.33
N ASN A 270 2.36 2.91 14.62
CA ASN A 270 2.06 4.03 13.76
C ASN A 270 0.55 4.25 13.78
N ILE A 271 0.14 5.21 14.61
CA ILE A 271 -1.24 5.56 14.91
C ILE A 271 -1.56 6.86 14.23
N ARG A 272 -2.59 6.86 13.40
CA ARG A 272 -3.06 8.05 12.70
C ARG A 272 -4.52 8.29 13.04
N SER A 273 -4.82 9.39 13.71
CA SER A 273 -6.18 9.85 13.99
C SER A 273 -6.55 11.01 13.06
N ILE A 274 -7.74 11.02 12.47
CA ILE A 274 -8.31 12.15 11.72
C ILE A 274 -9.68 12.48 12.31
N ILE A 275 -9.99 13.76 12.54
CA ILE A 275 -11.31 14.20 12.99
C ILE A 275 -11.90 15.20 12.03
N TYR A 276 -13.21 15.13 11.82
CA TYR A 276 -13.99 16.14 11.12
C TYR A 276 -14.86 16.94 12.11
N GLY A 277 -14.86 18.27 12.03
CA GLY A 277 -15.90 19.10 12.67
C GLY A 277 -15.61 19.69 14.06
N LEU A 278 -14.34 19.84 14.48
CA LEU A 278 -14.04 20.37 15.81
C LEU A 278 -14.20 21.90 15.96
N GLY A 279 -14.78 22.31 17.11
CA GLY A 279 -14.74 23.67 17.67
C GLY A 279 -13.76 23.85 18.83
N GLN A 280 -13.00 22.81 19.23
CA GLN A 280 -12.03 22.87 20.34
C GLN A 280 -10.58 23.00 19.85
N SER A 281 -9.74 23.67 20.66
CA SER A 281 -8.33 23.97 20.36
C SER A 281 -7.46 22.71 20.44
N CYS A 282 -6.88 22.28 19.31
CA CYS A 282 -6.02 21.08 19.21
C CYS A 282 -4.68 21.17 19.95
N LEU A 283 -4.30 22.33 20.49
CA LEU A 283 -3.00 22.54 21.15
C LEU A 283 -2.86 21.74 22.46
N SER A 284 -3.92 21.64 23.26
CA SER A 284 -3.91 20.85 24.50
C SER A 284 -3.75 19.35 24.24
N LEU A 285 -4.15 18.88 23.06
CA LEU A 285 -4.10 17.47 22.69
C LEU A 285 -2.67 16.96 22.47
N LYS A 286 -1.80 17.77 21.87
CA LYS A 286 -0.41 17.36 21.65
C LYS A 286 0.31 17.08 22.98
N GLU A 287 0.12 17.96 23.96
CA GLU A 287 0.72 17.80 25.28
C GLU A 287 0.19 16.56 25.99
N GLN A 288 -1.12 16.29 25.90
CA GLN A 288 -1.74 15.07 26.45
C GLN A 288 -1.13 13.81 25.82
N ILE A 289 -1.00 13.79 24.49
CA ILE A 289 -0.43 12.66 23.75
C ILE A 289 1.05 12.48 24.09
N ASP A 290 1.84 13.56 24.13
CA ASP A 290 3.25 13.47 24.50
C ASP A 290 3.40 12.96 25.96
N HIS A 291 2.55 13.42 26.88
CA HIS A 291 2.55 12.98 28.28
C HIS A 291 2.18 11.50 28.44
N THR A 292 1.33 10.96 27.57
CA THR A 292 0.91 9.54 27.59
C THR A 292 2.08 8.59 27.51
N PHE A 293 3.09 8.98 26.75
CA PHE A 293 4.23 8.15 26.44
C PHE A 293 5.47 8.47 27.26
N ILE A 294 5.37 9.41 28.22
CA ILE A 294 6.51 9.86 29.02
C ILE A 294 7.17 8.73 29.82
N ASN A 295 6.36 7.75 30.26
CA ASN A 295 6.81 6.59 31.02
C ASN A 295 7.01 5.34 30.14
N PHE A 296 6.91 5.47 28.82
CA PHE A 296 7.07 4.33 27.92
C PHE A 296 8.57 4.09 27.65
N ILE A 297 9.18 3.25 28.49
CA ILE A 297 10.63 3.03 28.58
C ILE A 297 11.24 2.47 27.28
N ASN A 298 10.45 1.76 26.47
CA ASN A 298 11.00 0.89 25.42
C ASN A 298 11.17 1.55 24.04
N ASN A 299 10.62 2.75 23.79
CA ASN A 299 10.75 3.42 22.50
C ASN A 299 10.69 4.94 22.60
N LYS A 300 11.52 5.63 21.81
CA LYS A 300 11.31 7.06 21.53
C LYS A 300 10.05 7.19 20.69
N ILE A 301 9.02 7.81 21.24
CA ILE A 301 7.73 8.01 20.58
C ILE A 301 7.67 9.44 20.07
N ILE A 302 7.23 9.60 18.83
CA ILE A 302 7.06 10.90 18.20
C ILE A 302 5.58 11.08 17.90
N SER A 303 5.04 12.24 18.29
CA SER A 303 3.68 12.66 17.94
C SER A 303 3.72 13.93 17.09
N CYS A 304 2.76 14.06 16.18
CA CYS A 304 2.50 15.25 15.40
C CYS A 304 0.99 15.49 15.40
N VAL A 305 0.56 16.68 15.81
CA VAL A 305 -0.85 17.07 15.81
C VAL A 305 -0.98 18.27 14.89
N ASP A 306 -1.84 18.15 13.90
CA ASP A 306 -2.12 19.15 12.88
C ASP A 306 -3.60 19.52 12.91
N TYR A 307 -3.89 20.79 12.62
CA TYR A 307 -5.26 21.27 12.48
C TYR A 307 -5.43 22.04 11.18
N PHE A 308 -6.36 21.57 10.38
CA PHE A 308 -6.76 22.11 9.08
C PHE A 308 -8.06 22.90 9.28
N ARG A 309 -7.94 24.21 9.49
CA ARG A 309 -9.04 25.11 9.87
C ARG A 309 -10.11 25.21 8.79
N ARG A 310 -9.74 25.27 7.50
CA ARG A 310 -10.69 25.43 6.38
C ARG A 310 -11.52 24.17 6.18
N MET A 311 -10.90 23.01 6.30
CA MET A 311 -11.58 21.71 6.21
C MET A 311 -12.26 21.32 7.52
N LYS A 312 -11.96 22.03 8.61
CA LYS A 312 -12.33 21.67 9.99
C LYS A 312 -11.86 20.24 10.31
N ILE A 313 -10.66 19.90 9.88
CA ILE A 313 -10.08 18.57 10.08
C ILE A 313 -8.94 18.65 11.09
N GLY A 314 -8.98 17.81 12.11
CA GLY A 314 -7.84 17.54 12.97
C GLY A 314 -7.10 16.29 12.49
N GLN A 315 -5.77 16.27 12.57
CA GLN A 315 -4.97 15.07 12.36
C GLN A 315 -4.01 14.89 13.53
N CYS A 316 -3.85 13.67 14.00
CA CYS A 316 -2.80 13.27 14.93
C CYS A 316 -2.07 12.07 14.34
N HIS A 317 -0.76 12.09 14.37
CA HIS A 317 0.08 10.99 13.95
C HIS A 317 1.10 10.68 15.05
N ILE A 318 1.08 9.47 15.57
CA ILE A 318 1.94 9.00 16.66
C ILE A 318 2.69 7.76 16.18
N TYR A 319 4.00 7.69 16.35
CA TYR A 319 4.76 6.53 15.92
C TYR A 319 6.00 6.26 16.77
N SER A 320 6.45 5.01 16.77
CA SER A 320 7.72 4.61 17.38
C SER A 320 8.90 4.94 16.46
N TYR A 321 10.00 5.41 17.06
CA TYR A 321 11.26 5.67 16.38
C TYR A 321 12.28 4.54 16.66
N PRO A 322 13.00 4.03 15.65
CA PRO A 322 12.95 4.43 14.24
C PRO A 322 11.66 3.97 13.56
N TYR A 323 11.18 4.77 12.60
CA TYR A 323 9.99 4.44 11.83
C TYR A 323 10.30 3.33 10.81
N THR A 324 9.69 2.16 10.98
CA THR A 324 9.97 0.99 10.14
C THR A 324 8.96 0.78 9.02
N MET A 325 7.86 1.54 8.98
CA MET A 325 6.82 1.35 7.98
C MET A 325 7.27 1.88 6.61
N ARG A 326 6.81 1.21 5.54
CA ARG A 326 7.14 1.57 4.16
C ARG A 326 6.44 2.85 3.68
N HIS A 327 5.31 3.20 4.26
CA HIS A 327 4.47 4.32 3.83
C HIS A 327 4.40 5.39 4.91
N TYR A 328 4.44 6.67 4.56
CA TYR A 328 4.16 7.78 5.48
C TYR A 328 3.15 8.74 4.83
N ARG A 329 1.91 8.71 5.31
CA ARG A 329 0.79 9.41 4.66
C ARG A 329 0.48 10.76 5.33
N ARG A 330 0.16 11.77 4.53
CA ARG A 330 -0.31 13.13 4.88
C ARG A 330 0.64 13.89 5.80
N ILE A 331 1.88 14.01 5.34
CA ILE A 331 2.89 14.87 5.95
C ILE A 331 2.49 16.34 5.71
N THR A 332 2.54 17.14 6.79
CA THR A 332 2.18 18.57 6.80
C THR A 332 3.44 19.45 6.94
N ASN A 333 3.28 20.77 6.89
CA ASN A 333 4.37 21.73 7.13
C ASN A 333 4.98 21.61 8.55
N ASN A 334 4.27 21.01 9.50
CA ASN A 334 4.78 20.78 10.87
C ASN A 334 5.79 19.63 10.94
N PHE A 335 6.02 18.91 9.85
CA PHE A 335 7.01 17.84 9.80
C PHE A 335 8.42 18.34 10.16
N LEU A 336 8.95 17.82 11.25
CA LEU A 336 10.23 18.26 11.83
C LEU A 336 11.47 17.72 11.08
N GLY A 337 11.29 16.77 10.16
CA GLY A 337 12.40 16.03 9.55
C GLY A 337 12.74 14.77 10.35
N GLY A 338 14.00 14.34 10.25
CA GLY A 338 14.47 13.04 10.77
C GLY A 338 14.83 12.08 9.62
N LEU A 339 15.40 10.93 9.93
CA LEU A 339 15.80 9.94 8.93
C LEU A 339 14.82 8.75 8.91
N PHE A 340 14.23 8.50 7.74
CA PHE A 340 13.19 7.48 7.55
C PHE A 340 13.63 6.45 6.50
N GLU A 341 14.62 5.62 6.84
CA GLU A 341 15.28 4.70 5.90
C GLU A 341 14.35 3.61 5.32
N CYS A 342 13.27 3.26 6.03
CA CYS A 342 12.32 2.23 5.59
C CYS A 342 11.23 2.77 4.67
N VAL A 343 11.00 4.08 4.68
CA VAL A 343 9.91 4.70 3.91
C VAL A 343 10.27 4.75 2.43
N ARG A 344 9.35 4.29 1.59
CA ARG A 344 9.44 4.31 0.13
C ARG A 344 8.37 5.19 -0.49
N GLU A 345 7.30 5.49 0.24
CA GLU A 345 6.10 6.09 -0.32
C GLU A 345 5.55 7.12 0.65
N ILE A 346 5.39 8.36 0.18
CA ILE A 346 4.83 9.43 1.01
C ILE A 346 3.73 10.19 0.30
N THR A 347 2.81 10.73 1.11
CA THR A 347 1.81 11.69 0.64
C THR A 347 1.92 12.98 1.46
N LEU A 348 1.93 14.13 0.79
CA LEU A 348 1.99 15.45 1.39
C LEU A 348 0.62 16.11 1.30
N PHE A 349 0.15 16.69 2.40
CA PHE A 349 -1.13 17.39 2.44
C PHE A 349 -1.11 18.48 3.51
N ASP A 350 -1.53 19.70 3.15
CA ASP A 350 -1.67 20.81 4.08
C ASP A 350 -2.61 21.88 3.50
N GLU A 351 -3.21 22.70 4.37
CA GLU A 351 -3.93 23.91 4.00
C GLU A 351 -3.00 25.11 3.78
N CYS A 352 -1.78 25.05 4.29
CA CYS A 352 -0.74 26.03 4.00
C CYS A 352 0.12 25.57 2.82
N PRO A 353 0.64 26.48 1.98
CA PRO A 353 1.46 26.10 0.85
C PRO A 353 2.79 25.46 1.30
N PHE A 354 3.27 24.47 0.53
CA PHE A 354 4.59 23.88 0.74
C PHE A 354 5.67 24.68 0.01
N GLU A 355 6.55 25.32 0.77
CA GLU A 355 7.65 26.11 0.20
C GLU A 355 8.84 25.24 -0.21
N HIS A 356 9.74 25.79 -1.02
CA HIS A 356 10.90 25.04 -1.51
C HIS A 356 11.73 24.37 -0.39
N LYS A 357 11.96 25.09 0.72
CA LYS A 357 12.68 24.57 1.90
C LYS A 357 12.03 23.30 2.48
N PHE A 358 10.71 23.17 2.36
CA PHE A 358 10.00 21.98 2.79
C PHE A 358 10.39 20.77 1.95
N PHE A 359 10.43 20.91 0.62
CA PHE A 359 10.85 19.83 -0.26
C PHE A 359 12.32 19.40 -0.05
N ILE A 360 13.21 20.34 0.31
CA ILE A 360 14.58 19.99 0.76
C ILE A 360 14.52 19.08 2.00
N ARG A 361 13.74 19.47 3.01
CA ARG A 361 13.56 18.67 4.25
C ARG A 361 13.00 17.28 3.94
N ILE A 362 12.03 17.18 3.03
CA ILE A 362 11.46 15.92 2.58
C ILE A 362 12.53 15.05 1.90
N ALA A 363 13.29 15.59 0.95
CA ALA A 363 14.33 14.83 0.26
C ALA A 363 15.42 14.30 1.22
N GLN A 364 15.79 15.09 2.24
CA GLN A 364 16.74 14.69 3.27
C GLN A 364 16.16 13.60 4.19
N ALA A 365 14.88 13.69 4.52
CA ALA A 365 14.25 12.76 5.43
C ALA A 365 13.98 11.37 4.82
N PHE A 366 13.73 11.33 3.50
CA PHE A 366 13.34 10.13 2.78
C PHE A 366 14.33 9.82 1.64
N PRO A 367 15.58 9.40 1.96
CA PRO A 367 16.63 9.23 0.96
C PRO A 367 16.28 8.19 -0.11
N TYR A 368 15.48 7.17 0.22
CA TYR A 368 15.09 6.07 -0.67
C TYR A 368 13.66 6.20 -1.23
N LEU A 369 13.11 7.42 -1.29
CA LEU A 369 11.75 7.67 -1.72
C LEU A 369 11.51 7.21 -3.17
N LYS A 370 10.52 6.35 -3.38
CA LYS A 370 10.08 5.82 -4.68
C LYS A 370 8.80 6.46 -5.20
N MET A 371 7.86 6.78 -4.31
CA MET A 371 6.59 7.42 -4.66
C MET A 371 6.36 8.68 -3.83
N LEU A 372 6.08 9.78 -4.51
CA LEU A 372 5.70 11.05 -3.91
C LEU A 372 4.35 11.50 -4.45
N SER A 373 3.37 11.70 -3.58
CA SER A 373 2.10 12.34 -3.92
C SER A 373 1.99 13.66 -3.19
N VAL A 374 1.69 14.75 -3.91
CA VAL A 374 1.45 16.07 -3.35
C VAL A 374 -0.01 16.42 -3.57
N ASN A 375 -0.71 16.80 -2.51
CA ASN A 375 -2.07 17.31 -2.58
C ASN A 375 -2.12 18.65 -1.83
N ASN A 376 -2.02 19.74 -2.59
CA ASN A 376 -2.06 21.10 -2.05
C ASN A 376 -2.49 22.07 -3.16
N SER A 377 -3.62 22.72 -2.97
CA SER A 377 -4.18 23.69 -3.93
C SER A 377 -3.67 25.12 -3.72
N GLU A 378 -2.91 25.38 -2.66
CA GLU A 378 -2.45 26.72 -2.32
C GLU A 378 -1.18 27.10 -3.09
N PRO A 379 -1.10 28.34 -3.60
CA PRO A 379 0.09 28.83 -4.29
C PRO A 379 1.28 29.00 -3.35
N GLN A 380 2.49 28.73 -3.85
CA GLN A 380 3.72 28.99 -3.10
C GLN A 380 3.90 30.50 -2.92
N LYS A 381 4.13 30.96 -1.69
CA LYS A 381 4.33 32.37 -1.38
C LYS A 381 5.73 32.82 -1.75
N TYR A 382 6.72 31.96 -1.53
CA TYR A 382 8.14 32.27 -1.77
C TYR A 382 8.64 31.52 -3.00
N LYS A 383 8.18 31.97 -4.18
CA LYS A 383 8.79 31.54 -5.44
C LYS A 383 10.25 32.00 -5.43
N GLN A 384 11.19 31.06 -5.47
CA GLN A 384 12.64 31.27 -5.36
C GLN A 384 13.24 32.39 -6.24
N TYR A 385 12.48 32.94 -7.20
CA TYR A 385 12.97 33.88 -8.21
C TYR A 385 12.13 35.16 -8.39
N ARG A 386 11.19 35.48 -7.48
CA ARG A 386 10.28 36.64 -7.69
C ARG A 386 10.43 37.85 -6.77
N LYS A 387 11.40 37.90 -5.86
CA LYS A 387 11.76 39.15 -5.19
C LYS A 387 13.19 39.52 -5.53
N SER A 388 13.33 40.52 -6.39
CA SER A 388 14.60 41.06 -6.89
C SER A 388 15.40 41.83 -5.85
N ASN A 389 14.91 41.98 -4.61
CA ASN A 389 15.45 42.99 -3.70
C ASN A 389 15.86 42.49 -2.31
N ASP A 390 15.62 41.24 -1.93
CA ASP A 390 16.05 40.73 -0.61
C ASP A 390 16.69 39.36 -0.79
N ASP A 391 17.97 39.27 -0.44
CA ASP A 391 18.78 38.07 -0.25
C ASP A 391 18.52 36.93 -1.24
N ASN A 392 19.34 36.92 -2.28
CA ASN A 392 19.45 35.90 -3.32
C ASN A 392 19.90 34.56 -2.70
N HIS A 393 19.05 33.95 -1.87
CA HIS A 393 19.26 32.64 -1.30
C HIS A 393 19.11 31.61 -2.42
N ASN A 394 20.23 31.30 -3.07
CA ASN A 394 20.39 30.13 -3.91
C ASN A 394 20.15 28.88 -3.05
N PHE A 395 18.89 28.50 -2.91
CA PHE A 395 18.54 27.21 -2.34
C PHE A 395 19.09 26.10 -3.21
N SER A 396 19.53 25.02 -2.56
CA SER A 396 20.01 23.84 -3.26
C SER A 396 18.90 23.19 -4.08
N ILE A 397 19.25 22.66 -5.25
CA ILE A 397 18.35 21.83 -6.05
C ILE A 397 17.91 20.63 -5.21
N VAL A 398 16.59 20.42 -5.12
CA VAL A 398 16.02 19.26 -4.42
C VAL A 398 16.30 18.01 -5.25
N LYS A 399 16.85 16.95 -4.65
CA LYS A 399 17.21 15.73 -5.36
C LYS A 399 16.37 14.56 -4.86
N TYR A 400 15.69 13.88 -5.78
CA TYR A 400 15.00 12.62 -5.50
C TYR A 400 15.58 11.50 -6.39
N PRO A 401 16.69 10.87 -5.98
CA PRO A 401 17.45 9.94 -6.84
C PRO A 401 16.73 8.62 -7.13
N HIS A 402 15.79 8.21 -6.27
CA HIS A 402 15.08 6.94 -6.38
C HIS A 402 13.60 7.09 -6.76
N LEU A 403 13.17 8.31 -7.10
CA LEU A 403 11.77 8.58 -7.41
C LEU A 403 11.38 7.89 -8.72
N THR A 404 10.32 7.11 -8.67
CA THR A 404 9.80 6.38 -9.83
C THR A 404 8.36 6.80 -10.15
N LYS A 405 7.64 7.33 -9.17
CA LYS A 405 6.26 7.80 -9.33
C LYS A 405 6.07 9.15 -8.63
N LEU A 406 5.53 10.12 -9.36
CA LEU A 406 5.18 11.44 -8.87
C LEU A 406 3.71 11.71 -9.18
N SER A 407 2.91 12.01 -8.17
CA SER A 407 1.50 12.37 -8.31
C SER A 407 1.29 13.82 -7.87
N LEU A 408 0.80 14.63 -8.80
CA LEU A 408 0.52 16.06 -8.73
C LEU A 408 -0.93 16.32 -9.17
N VAL A 409 -1.85 15.49 -8.70
CA VAL A 409 -3.29 15.61 -8.98
C VAL A 409 -3.90 16.64 -8.03
N CYS A 410 -4.80 17.49 -8.51
CA CYS A 410 -5.46 18.55 -7.75
C CYS A 410 -4.49 19.55 -7.08
N VAL A 411 -3.31 19.78 -7.66
CA VAL A 411 -2.32 20.71 -7.12
C VAL A 411 -2.35 22.08 -7.78
N HIS A 412 -1.87 23.10 -7.06
CA HIS A 412 -1.56 24.39 -7.66
C HIS A 412 -0.42 24.26 -8.70
N VAL A 413 -0.46 25.10 -9.76
CA VAL A 413 0.55 25.13 -10.83
C VAL A 413 1.99 25.29 -10.32
N ASP A 414 2.17 25.94 -9.18
CA ASP A 414 3.48 26.15 -8.58
C ASP A 414 4.18 24.84 -8.18
N TYR A 415 3.43 23.80 -7.81
CA TYR A 415 4.00 22.49 -7.50
C TYR A 415 4.43 21.74 -8.76
N VAL A 416 3.67 21.88 -9.85
CA VAL A 416 4.11 21.40 -11.16
C VAL A 416 5.42 22.10 -11.58
N GLU A 417 5.51 23.41 -11.35
CA GLU A 417 6.77 24.14 -11.54
C GLU A 417 7.89 23.68 -10.62
N GLN A 418 7.61 23.43 -9.34
CA GLN A 418 8.59 22.97 -8.37
C GLN A 418 9.28 21.68 -8.81
N PHE A 419 8.53 20.70 -9.34
CA PHE A 419 9.08 19.39 -9.72
C PHE A 419 9.59 19.33 -11.16
N LEU A 420 8.92 19.99 -12.10
CA LEU A 420 9.30 19.92 -13.51
C LEU A 420 10.37 20.94 -13.90
N ASP A 421 10.55 22.05 -13.18
CA ASP A 421 11.65 22.98 -13.45
C ASP A 421 12.98 22.36 -12.98
N ASN A 422 13.88 22.09 -13.94
CA ASN A 422 15.15 21.41 -13.67
C ASN A 422 16.13 22.23 -12.83
N THR A 423 15.90 23.53 -12.67
CA THR A 423 16.69 24.39 -11.77
C THR A 423 16.22 24.31 -10.33
N LYS A 424 15.06 23.70 -10.06
CA LYS A 424 14.48 23.55 -8.71
C LYS A 424 14.59 22.14 -8.19
N THR A 425 14.27 21.16 -9.04
CA THR A 425 14.25 19.75 -8.64
C THR A 425 14.96 18.90 -9.67
N PHE A 426 15.86 18.04 -9.20
CA PHE A 426 16.41 16.94 -9.97
C PHE A 426 15.62 15.67 -9.69
N ILE A 427 14.98 15.16 -10.73
CA ILE A 427 14.27 13.88 -10.71
C ILE A 427 15.06 12.82 -11.51
N SER A 428 14.97 11.56 -11.10
CA SER A 428 15.54 10.40 -11.79
C SER A 428 14.96 10.18 -13.18
N ASN A 429 15.63 9.37 -13.99
CA ASN A 429 15.07 8.86 -15.24
C ASN A 429 13.98 7.81 -14.91
N ASN A 430 13.09 7.57 -15.86
CA ASN A 430 12.04 6.54 -15.77
C ASN A 430 10.98 6.86 -14.73
N ILE A 431 10.45 8.08 -14.77
CA ILE A 431 9.38 8.51 -13.87
C ILE A 431 8.01 8.37 -14.52
N SER A 432 7.05 7.87 -13.73
CA SER A 432 5.62 7.93 -13.99
C SER A 432 5.06 9.20 -13.33
N LEU A 433 4.48 10.09 -14.13
CA LEU A 433 3.86 11.33 -13.65
C LEU A 433 2.34 11.24 -13.77
N ASP A 434 1.64 11.53 -12.69
CA ASP A 434 0.19 11.73 -12.64
C ASP A 434 -0.09 13.20 -12.35
N VAL A 435 -0.77 13.91 -13.26
CA VAL A 435 -0.95 15.37 -13.18
C VAL A 435 -2.16 15.85 -13.98
N ASP A 436 -2.84 16.88 -13.48
CA ASP A 436 -3.94 17.51 -14.21
C ASP A 436 -3.43 18.29 -15.43
N TYR A 437 -4.16 18.21 -16.57
CA TYR A 437 -3.74 18.87 -17.81
C TYR A 437 -3.58 20.39 -17.67
N CYS A 438 -4.53 21.03 -16.97
CA CYS A 438 -4.59 22.49 -16.84
C CYS A 438 -3.35 23.09 -16.13
N PRO A 439 -2.98 22.63 -14.90
CA PRO A 439 -1.73 23.01 -14.26
C PRO A 439 -0.49 22.71 -15.11
N LEU A 440 -0.42 21.53 -15.74
CA LEU A 440 0.72 21.16 -16.59
C LEU A 440 0.90 22.11 -17.78
N ARG A 441 -0.19 22.41 -18.50
CA ARG A 441 -0.18 23.35 -19.62
C ARG A 441 0.25 24.75 -19.20
N LYS A 442 -0.23 25.23 -18.04
CA LYS A 442 0.13 26.54 -17.49
C LYS A 442 1.61 26.60 -17.11
N ALA A 443 2.12 25.62 -16.37
CA ALA A 443 3.50 25.58 -15.91
C ALA A 443 4.50 25.58 -17.09
N THR A 444 4.20 24.77 -18.11
CA THR A 444 5.03 24.61 -19.32
C THR A 444 4.87 25.73 -20.34
N HIS A 445 3.99 26.71 -20.08
CA HIS A 445 3.61 27.77 -21.02
C HIS A 445 3.21 27.21 -22.38
N ASN A 446 2.17 26.36 -22.40
CA ASN A 446 1.74 25.61 -23.58
C ASN A 446 2.90 24.81 -24.21
N PHE A 447 3.68 24.12 -23.37
CA PHE A 447 4.78 23.25 -23.79
C PHE A 447 5.90 23.98 -24.58
N THR A 448 6.18 25.24 -24.25
CA THR A 448 7.26 26.04 -24.88
C THR A 448 8.40 26.39 -23.93
N ARG A 449 8.23 26.19 -22.61
CA ARG A 449 9.23 26.56 -21.60
C ARG A 449 10.40 25.58 -21.53
N ASN A 450 11.58 25.93 -22.06
CA ASN A 450 12.71 25.00 -22.14
C ASN A 450 13.21 24.43 -20.80
N LYS A 451 13.15 25.20 -19.70
CA LYS A 451 13.64 24.76 -18.38
C LYS A 451 12.97 23.47 -17.88
N MET A 452 11.69 23.26 -18.21
CA MET A 452 10.99 22.06 -17.73
C MET A 452 11.13 20.87 -18.67
N ARG A 453 11.52 21.11 -19.93
CA ARG A 453 11.69 20.08 -20.96
C ARG A 453 12.68 18.99 -20.53
N ILE A 454 13.72 19.37 -19.79
CA ILE A 454 14.77 18.45 -19.31
C ILE A 454 14.22 17.41 -18.31
N ASN A 455 13.32 17.80 -17.41
CA ASN A 455 12.70 16.83 -16.51
C ASN A 455 11.54 16.10 -17.18
N CYS A 456 10.79 16.77 -18.07
CA CYS A 456 9.71 16.13 -18.83
C CYS A 456 10.22 15.04 -19.77
N SER A 457 11.43 15.19 -20.35
CA SER A 457 12.02 14.14 -21.16
C SER A 457 12.42 12.89 -20.38
N LYS A 458 12.46 12.93 -19.04
CA LYS A 458 12.76 11.76 -18.19
C LYS A 458 11.54 10.89 -17.90
N LEU A 459 10.36 11.34 -18.28
CA LEU A 459 9.11 10.63 -18.05
C LEU A 459 8.96 9.45 -19.01
N ILE A 460 8.53 8.30 -18.48
CA ILE A 460 8.19 7.10 -19.28
C ILE A 460 6.69 6.84 -19.34
N GLU A 461 5.95 7.42 -18.40
CA GLU A 461 4.50 7.30 -18.29
C GLU A 461 3.96 8.66 -17.82
N LEU A 462 2.86 9.09 -18.43
CA LEU A 462 2.16 10.33 -18.11
C LEU A 462 0.67 10.03 -18.06
N ARG A 463 0.08 10.16 -16.88
CA ARG A 463 -1.36 10.02 -16.63
C ARG A 463 -1.94 11.43 -16.50
N ILE A 464 -2.86 11.74 -17.41
CA ILE A 464 -3.55 13.02 -17.48
C ILE A 464 -5.03 12.72 -17.75
N ASP A 465 -5.90 13.49 -17.12
CA ASP A 465 -7.36 13.38 -17.22
C ASP A 465 -7.90 13.60 -18.64
N LYS A 466 -7.42 14.64 -19.35
CA LYS A 466 -7.79 14.94 -20.75
C LYS A 466 -6.64 15.58 -21.50
N VAL A 467 -6.18 14.93 -22.57
CA VAL A 467 -5.09 15.46 -23.42
C VAL A 467 -5.66 16.14 -24.66
N ILE A 468 -5.16 17.34 -24.98
CA ILE A 468 -5.27 17.91 -26.32
C ILE A 468 -3.94 17.63 -27.02
N ASN A 469 -3.92 16.59 -27.86
CA ASN A 469 -2.69 16.19 -28.51
C ASN A 469 -2.22 17.29 -29.48
N SER A 470 -0.98 17.72 -29.33
CA SER A 470 -0.34 18.70 -30.22
C SER A 470 1.10 18.26 -30.46
N GLU A 471 1.68 18.67 -31.59
CA GLU A 471 3.09 18.36 -31.88
C GLU A 471 4.02 18.85 -30.77
N ARG A 472 3.73 20.03 -30.20
CA ARG A 472 4.49 20.60 -29.08
C ARG A 472 4.41 19.74 -27.83
N PHE A 473 3.24 19.17 -27.55
CA PHE A 473 3.05 18.26 -26.41
C PHE A 473 3.90 16.99 -26.59
N THR A 474 3.81 16.35 -27.76
CA THR A 474 4.60 15.14 -28.06
C THR A 474 6.11 15.42 -27.99
N ALA A 475 6.57 16.56 -28.53
CA ALA A 475 7.98 16.97 -28.47
C ALA A 475 8.50 17.28 -27.05
N TYR A 476 7.59 17.53 -26.10
CA TYR A 476 7.91 17.78 -24.70
C TYR A 476 8.10 16.49 -23.89
N PHE A 477 7.52 15.38 -24.36
CA PHE A 477 7.52 14.07 -23.71
C PHE A 477 8.03 12.95 -24.64
N PRO A 478 9.28 13.04 -25.13
CA PRO A 478 9.80 12.16 -26.19
C PRO A 478 9.88 10.67 -25.83
N ASN A 479 9.89 10.32 -24.54
CA ASN A 479 10.08 8.95 -24.06
C ASN A 479 8.77 8.22 -23.72
N ILE A 480 7.62 8.86 -23.91
CA ILE A 480 6.32 8.28 -23.62
C ILE A 480 5.82 7.55 -24.85
N LYS A 481 5.65 6.23 -24.72
CA LYS A 481 5.35 5.35 -25.88
C LYS A 481 3.89 5.36 -26.31
N ASN A 482 2.96 5.72 -25.41
CA ASN A 482 1.52 5.69 -25.63
C ASN A 482 0.87 6.96 -25.02
N LEU A 483 0.87 8.07 -25.75
CA LEU A 483 0.22 9.33 -25.35
C LEU A 483 -1.24 9.40 -25.78
#